data_AF-A0A0M3IWW8-F1
#
_entry.id   AF-A0A0M3IWW8-F1
#
_cell.length_a   1.000
_cell.length_b   1.000
_cell.length_c   1.000
_cell.angle_alpha   90.00
_cell.angle_beta   90.00
_cell.angle_gamma   90.00
#
_symmetry.space_group_name_H-M   'P 1'
#
loop_
_entity.id
_entity.type
_entity.pdbx_description
1 polymer ?
#
loop_
_entity_poly.entity_id
_entity_poly.type
_entity_poly.pdbx_seq_one_letter_code
_entity_poly.pdbx_strand_id
1 'polypeptide(L)'
;MYSIYLVVLLDNCQDPHVLYISLHRHDDGLFYPANEPKDVEDGGEGAGLGYSINIPFSHGRMSDNDYRMAFTKVVMPIAYEYSPQLVIVSSGFDAAYGDILGGYELSAQCYAQLTYQLGALAKGRIIVALEG
;
A
#
# COMPACT_ATOMS: atom_id res chain seq x y z
N MET A 1 5.34 0.91 -13.24
CA MET A 1 4.81 1.17 -11.89
C MET A 1 4.66 -0.21 -11.25
N TYR A 2 5.66 -0.66 -10.49
CA TYR A 2 5.63 -1.96 -9.81
C TYR A 2 5.46 -1.65 -8.32
N SER A 3 4.21 -1.57 -7.87
CA SER A 3 3.88 -1.25 -6.47
C SER A 3 3.21 -2.47 -5.85
N ILE A 4 3.90 -3.00 -4.85
CA ILE A 4 3.65 -4.28 -4.21
C ILE A 4 2.55 -4.10 -3.13
N TYR A 5 1.30 -4.15 -3.59
CA TYR A 5 0.03 -4.23 -2.83
C TYR A 5 -0.50 -2.99 -2.08
N LEU A 6 -1.75 -2.66 -2.47
CA LEU A 6 -2.73 -1.72 -1.91
C LEU A 6 -2.29 -0.26 -1.79
N VAL A 7 -2.82 0.55 -2.71
CA VAL A 7 -3.01 2.00 -2.59
C VAL A 7 -4.48 2.38 -2.80
N VAL A 8 -5.01 3.18 -1.87
CA VAL A 8 -6.17 4.07 -2.08
C VAL A 8 -5.73 5.26 -2.92
N LEU A 9 -6.12 5.24 -4.20
CA LEU A 9 -5.66 6.18 -5.22
C LEU A 9 -6.28 7.57 -5.05
N LEU A 10 -5.42 8.59 -5.03
CA LEU A 10 -5.14 9.58 -6.09
C LEU A 10 -3.75 10.17 -5.76
N ASP A 11 -2.77 10.04 -6.66
CA ASP A 11 -1.43 10.62 -6.46
C ASP A 11 -1.51 12.13 -6.69
N ASN A 12 -1.94 12.83 -5.65
CA ASN A 12 -1.82 14.27 -5.54
C ASN A 12 -1.30 14.55 -4.15
N CYS A 13 0.03 14.63 -4.01
CA CYS A 13 0.71 14.89 -2.74
C CYS A 13 0.24 16.19 -2.05
N GLN A 14 -0.54 17.04 -2.73
CA GLN A 14 -1.07 18.29 -2.20
C GLN A 14 -2.55 18.25 -1.80
N ASP A 15 -3.28 17.13 -2.03
CA ASP A 15 -4.72 17.04 -1.78
C ASP A 15 -5.05 16.32 -0.46
N PRO A 16 -5.54 17.02 0.58
CA PRO A 16 -5.96 16.38 1.84
C PRO A 16 -7.24 15.55 1.71
N HIS A 17 -7.97 15.66 0.61
CA HIS A 17 -9.19 14.88 0.36
C HIS A 17 -8.90 13.48 -0.15
N VAL A 18 -7.63 13.11 -0.28
CA VAL A 18 -7.20 11.79 -0.72
C VAL A 18 -6.09 11.29 0.18
N LEU A 19 -6.34 10.18 0.87
CA LEU A 19 -5.31 9.44 1.59
C LEU A 19 -4.70 8.37 0.68
N TYR A 20 -3.41 8.52 0.37
CA TYR A 20 -2.57 7.55 -0.29
C TYR A 20 -1.80 6.74 0.76
N ILE A 21 -1.87 5.41 0.69
CA ILE A 21 -1.04 4.50 1.52
C ILE A 21 -0.40 3.49 0.58
N SER A 22 0.91 3.33 0.59
CA SER A 22 1.62 2.38 -0.27
C SER A 22 2.49 1.43 0.54
N LEU A 23 2.33 0.13 0.32
CA LEU A 23 3.31 -0.87 0.73
C LEU A 23 4.13 -1.20 -0.51
N HIS A 24 5.45 -1.20 -0.40
CA HIS A 24 6.29 -1.52 -1.55
C HIS A 24 7.68 -1.98 -1.14
N ARG A 25 8.30 -2.78 -2.01
CA ARG A 25 9.72 -3.07 -1.92
C ARG A 25 10.49 -1.83 -2.31
N HIS A 26 11.35 -1.37 -1.41
CA HIS A 26 12.15 -0.18 -1.60
C HIS A 26 13.64 -0.54 -1.74
N ASP A 27 14.10 -1.57 -1.02
CA ASP A 27 15.52 -1.98 -0.95
C ASP A 27 16.46 -0.78 -0.79
N ASP A 28 16.14 0.10 0.17
CA ASP A 28 16.87 1.34 0.43
C ASP A 28 17.02 2.25 -0.81
N GLY A 29 15.98 2.28 -1.64
CA GLY A 29 15.89 3.08 -2.86
C GLY A 29 16.50 2.40 -4.09
N LEU A 30 16.95 1.15 -3.96
CA LEU A 30 17.56 0.39 -5.05
C LEU A 30 16.53 -0.39 -5.88
N PHE A 31 15.35 -0.70 -5.32
CA PHE A 31 14.29 -1.36 -6.07
C PHE A 31 13.55 -0.37 -6.98
N TYR A 32 12.95 -0.87 -8.06
CA TYR A 32 12.23 0.00 -8.99
C TYR A 32 11.01 0.66 -8.32
N PRO A 33 10.73 1.95 -8.58
CA PRO A 33 11.52 2.89 -9.37
C PRO A 33 12.69 3.45 -8.56
N ALA A 34 13.91 3.05 -8.94
CA ALA A 34 15.09 3.31 -8.13
C ALA A 34 15.38 4.80 -8.01
N ASN A 35 15.84 5.23 -6.82
CA ASN A 35 16.15 6.61 -6.46
C ASN A 35 14.96 7.58 -6.42
N GLU A 36 13.72 7.09 -6.44
CA GLU A 36 12.56 7.93 -6.13
C GLU A 36 12.39 8.10 -4.61
N PRO A 37 12.04 9.31 -4.13
CA PRO A 37 11.79 9.57 -2.72
C PRO A 37 10.41 9.01 -2.35
N LYS A 38 10.30 7.69 -2.28
CA LYS A 38 9.10 6.95 -1.80
C LYS A 38 9.40 6.22 -0.50
N ASP A 39 10.31 6.76 0.29
CA ASP A 39 10.65 6.24 1.60
C ASP A 39 9.66 6.75 2.67
N VAL A 40 9.96 6.45 3.93
CA VAL A 40 9.12 6.80 5.08
C VAL A 40 8.99 8.32 5.31
N GLU A 41 9.90 9.13 4.75
CA GLU A 41 9.90 10.60 4.92
C GLU A 41 9.04 11.30 3.85
N ASP A 42 8.66 10.63 2.76
CA ASP A 42 7.71 11.16 1.77
C ASP A 42 6.26 11.08 2.29
N GLY A 43 5.88 12.12 3.03
CA GLY A 43 4.58 12.27 3.68
C GLY A 43 3.55 13.09 2.89
N GLY A 44 3.85 13.50 1.66
CA GLY A 44 3.09 14.52 0.92
C GLY A 44 3.54 15.95 1.22
N GLU A 45 2.86 16.93 0.63
CA GLU A 45 3.29 18.33 0.61
C GLU A 45 2.12 19.30 0.80
N GLY A 46 2.40 20.51 1.26
CA GLY A 46 1.40 21.58 1.36
C GLY A 46 0.18 21.15 2.20
N ALA A 47 -1.01 21.22 1.60
CA ALA A 47 -2.25 20.81 2.28
C ALA A 47 -2.39 19.29 2.41
N GLY A 48 -1.72 18.51 1.56
CA GLY A 48 -1.72 17.04 1.57
C GLY A 48 -0.66 16.43 2.49
N LEU A 49 0.10 17.23 3.23
CA LEU A 49 1.07 16.73 4.21
C LEU A 49 0.37 15.84 5.25
N GLY A 50 0.85 14.60 5.40
CA GLY A 50 0.26 13.57 6.26
C GLY A 50 -0.80 12.70 5.58
N TYR A 51 -1.11 12.95 4.30
CA TYR A 51 -2.06 12.17 3.51
C TYR A 51 -1.39 11.28 2.46
N SER A 52 -0.06 11.23 2.42
CA SER A 52 0.71 10.19 1.73
C SER A 52 1.49 9.39 2.77
N ILE A 53 1.27 8.08 2.82
CA ILE A 53 1.90 7.17 3.77
C ILE A 53 2.63 6.08 3.00
N ASN A 54 3.95 6.12 3.03
CA ASN A 54 4.78 5.09 2.43
C ASN A 54 5.24 4.09 3.51
N ILE A 55 5.10 2.79 3.19
CA ILE A 55 5.58 1.67 3.99
C ILE A 55 6.62 0.93 3.16
N PRO A 56 7.87 1.45 3.11
CA PRO A 56 8.96 0.88 2.34
C PRO A 56 9.55 -0.34 3.06
N PHE A 57 9.73 -1.43 2.33
CA PHE A 57 10.42 -2.62 2.82
C PHE A 57 11.84 -2.71 2.23
N SER A 58 12.87 -2.81 3.08
CA SER A 58 14.28 -2.78 2.63
C SER A 58 15.16 -3.98 3.01
N HIS A 59 14.68 -4.96 3.78
CA HIS A 59 15.57 -5.94 4.41
C HIS A 59 15.07 -7.39 4.33
N GLY A 60 14.87 -7.86 3.11
CA GLY A 60 14.54 -9.26 2.83
C GLY A 60 13.21 -9.44 2.12
N ARG A 61 12.83 -10.71 1.95
CA ARG A 61 11.56 -11.08 1.31
C ARG A 61 10.45 -10.96 2.33
N MET A 62 9.40 -10.19 2.01
CA MET A 62 8.23 -10.10 2.87
C MET A 62 7.31 -11.29 2.65
N SER A 63 6.68 -11.70 3.75
CA SER A 63 5.71 -12.80 3.82
C SER A 63 4.33 -12.28 4.20
N ASP A 64 3.37 -13.21 4.28
CA ASP A 64 2.01 -12.92 4.78
C ASP A 64 2.01 -12.22 6.15
N ASN A 65 2.91 -12.60 7.05
CA ASN A 65 2.95 -12.04 8.40
C ASN A 65 3.34 -10.55 8.39
N ASP A 66 4.28 -10.17 7.52
CA ASP A 66 4.78 -8.80 7.40
C ASP A 66 3.67 -7.87 6.88
N TYR A 67 2.94 -8.31 5.85
CA TYR A 67 1.80 -7.58 5.30
C TYR A 67 0.64 -7.48 6.28
N ARG A 68 0.33 -8.57 6.99
CA ARG A 68 -0.72 -8.55 8.03
C ARG A 68 -0.34 -7.63 9.18
N MET A 69 0.93 -7.58 9.56
CA MET A 69 1.42 -6.67 10.59
C MET A 69 1.34 -5.22 10.13
N ALA A 70 1.81 -4.90 8.92
CA ALA A 70 1.69 -3.58 8.32
C ALA A 70 0.21 -3.13 8.27
N PHE A 71 -0.70 -4.00 7.86
CA PHE A 71 -2.14 -3.68 7.85
C PHE A 71 -2.70 -3.42 9.24
N THR A 72 -2.41 -4.31 10.18
CA THR A 72 -3.00 -4.24 11.53
C THR A 72 -2.44 -3.05 12.32
N LYS A 73 -1.16 -2.72 12.11
CA LYS A 73 -0.45 -1.70 12.90
C LYS A 73 -0.44 -0.32 12.26
N VAL A 74 -0.56 -0.23 10.94
CA VAL A 74 -0.43 1.04 10.21
C VAL A 74 -1.65 1.31 9.33
N VAL A 75 -1.90 0.46 8.33
CA VAL A 75 -2.92 0.75 7.29
C VAL A 75 -4.31 0.92 7.90
N MET A 76 -4.79 -0.08 8.65
CA MET A 76 -6.15 -0.06 9.17
C MET A 76 -6.36 1.04 10.21
N PRO A 77 -5.48 1.25 11.22
CA PRO A 77 -5.62 2.38 12.15
C PRO A 77 -5.73 3.74 11.44
N ILE A 78 -4.84 4.03 10.49
CA ILE A 78 -4.86 5.30 9.73
C ILE A 78 -6.13 5.40 8.89
N ALA A 79 -6.52 4.32 8.20
CA ALA A 79 -7.73 4.32 7.37
C ALA A 79 -9.01 4.49 8.20
N TYR A 80 -9.06 3.97 9.43
CA TYR A 80 -10.18 4.22 10.35
C TYR A 80 -10.24 5.67 10.79
N GLU A 81 -9.09 6.28 11.12
CA GLU A 81 -9.02 7.69 11.51
C GLU A 81 -9.42 8.62 10.36
N TYR A 82 -8.95 8.33 9.16
CA TYR A 82 -9.30 9.07 7.95
C TYR A 82 -10.79 8.91 7.56
N SER A 83 -11.41 7.78 7.91
CA SER A 83 -12.84 7.50 7.66
C SER A 83 -13.25 7.70 6.18
N PRO A 84 -12.69 6.92 5.24
CA PRO A 84 -12.90 7.11 3.82
C PRO A 84 -14.36 6.87 3.40
N GLN A 85 -14.79 7.61 2.38
CA GLN A 85 -16.09 7.42 1.74
C GLN A 85 -16.04 6.41 0.58
N LEU A 86 -14.87 6.10 0.06
CA LEU A 86 -14.60 5.11 -0.97
C LEU A 86 -13.19 4.57 -0.75
N VAL A 87 -13.00 3.27 -0.93
CA VAL A 87 -11.68 2.64 -0.96
C VAL A 87 -11.41 2.22 -2.40
N ILE A 88 -10.26 2.60 -2.92
CA ILE A 88 -9.75 2.11 -4.20
C ILE A 88 -8.54 1.24 -3.88
N VAL A 89 -8.37 0.13 -4.60
CA VAL A 89 -7.25 -0.78 -4.42
C VAL A 89 -6.53 -0.87 -5.75
N SER A 90 -5.38 -0.22 -5.84
CA SER A 90 -4.35 -0.54 -6.82
C SER A 90 -3.79 -1.92 -6.49
N SER A 91 -4.19 -2.94 -7.26
CA SER A 91 -4.02 -4.36 -6.95
C SER A 91 -2.96 -5.00 -7.86
N GLY A 92 -1.68 -4.73 -7.61
CA GLY A 92 -0.57 -5.46 -8.21
C GLY A 92 -0.36 -6.81 -7.54
N PHE A 93 -0.10 -7.89 -8.28
CA PHE A 93 0.17 -9.22 -7.71
C PHE A 93 1.66 -9.62 -7.82
N ASP A 94 2.53 -8.66 -8.07
CA ASP A 94 4.00 -8.82 -8.15
C ASP A 94 4.64 -9.17 -6.78
N ALA A 95 3.93 -8.95 -5.67
CA ALA A 95 4.31 -9.44 -4.34
C ALA A 95 4.10 -10.95 -4.13
N ALA A 96 3.36 -11.60 -5.04
CA ALA A 96 2.88 -12.95 -4.82
C ALA A 96 4.03 -13.96 -4.82
N TYR A 97 3.84 -15.05 -4.07
CA TYR A 97 4.74 -16.19 -4.13
C TYR A 97 4.90 -16.68 -5.58
N GLY A 98 6.14 -16.74 -6.04
CA GLY A 98 6.51 -17.19 -7.39
C GLY A 98 6.66 -16.07 -8.41
N ASP A 99 6.34 -14.82 -8.07
CA ASP A 99 6.62 -13.69 -8.94
C ASP A 99 8.13 -13.38 -8.98
N ILE A 100 8.67 -13.25 -10.19
CA ILE A 100 10.11 -13.06 -10.43
C ILE A 100 10.56 -11.60 -10.31
N LEU A 101 9.63 -10.64 -10.37
CA LEU A 101 9.92 -9.22 -10.31
C LEU A 101 9.90 -8.73 -8.86
N GLY A 102 8.81 -8.97 -8.12
CA GLY A 102 8.70 -8.47 -6.74
C GLY A 102 9.52 -9.28 -5.75
N GLY A 103 9.61 -10.61 -5.93
CA GLY A 103 10.46 -11.47 -5.12
C GLY A 103 10.01 -11.63 -3.66
N TYR A 104 8.73 -11.42 -3.38
CA TYR A 104 8.10 -11.68 -2.08
C TYR A 104 7.39 -13.04 -2.06
N GLU A 105 6.70 -13.34 -0.96
CA GLU A 105 6.13 -14.66 -0.69
C GLU A 105 4.68 -14.56 -0.23
N LEU A 106 3.91 -13.60 -0.78
CA LEU A 106 2.51 -13.45 -0.40
C LEU A 106 1.65 -14.57 -0.98
N SER A 107 0.83 -15.18 -0.13
CA SER A 107 -0.15 -16.17 -0.55
C SER A 107 -1.43 -15.49 -1.07
N ALA A 108 -2.16 -16.20 -1.92
CA ALA A 108 -3.51 -15.78 -2.32
C ALA A 108 -4.46 -15.59 -1.11
N GLN A 109 -4.25 -16.36 -0.04
CA GLN A 109 -5.02 -16.23 1.19
C GLN A 109 -4.73 -14.93 1.92
N CYS A 110 -3.48 -14.45 1.91
CA CYS A 110 -3.14 -13.15 2.48
C CYS A 110 -3.90 -12.05 1.76
N TYR A 111 -3.85 -12.02 0.43
CA TYR A 111 -4.62 -11.04 -0.36
C TYR A 111 -6.11 -11.04 -0.03
N ALA A 112 -6.73 -12.22 0.08
CA ALA A 112 -8.13 -12.33 0.51
C ALA A 112 -8.36 -11.72 1.92
N GLN A 113 -7.46 -11.96 2.86
CA GLN A 113 -7.54 -11.39 4.22
C GLN A 113 -7.36 -9.87 4.23
N LEU A 114 -6.44 -9.33 3.44
CA LEU A 114 -6.21 -7.88 3.33
C LEU A 114 -7.44 -7.20 2.73
N THR A 115 -7.98 -7.73 1.63
CA THR A 115 -9.22 -7.21 1.02
C THR A 115 -10.41 -7.31 1.97
N TYR A 116 -10.52 -8.41 2.74
CA TYR A 116 -11.58 -8.55 3.74
C TYR A 116 -11.52 -7.46 4.81
N GLN A 117 -10.34 -7.11 5.31
CA GLN A 117 -10.18 -6.04 6.31
C GLN A 117 -10.63 -4.67 5.77
N LEU A 118 -10.28 -4.35 4.53
CA LEU A 118 -10.76 -3.12 3.88
C LEU A 118 -12.28 -3.08 3.74
N GLY A 119 -12.94 -4.24 3.66
CA GLY A 119 -14.40 -4.39 3.63
C GLY A 119 -15.12 -3.68 4.78
N ALA A 120 -14.46 -3.49 5.91
CA ALA A 120 -15.00 -2.78 7.06
C ALA A 120 -15.06 -1.25 6.87
N LEU A 121 -14.27 -0.71 5.93
CA LEU A 121 -14.20 0.72 5.64
C LEU A 121 -15.27 1.13 4.63
N ALA A 122 -15.57 2.42 4.55
CA ALA A 122 -16.47 3.00 3.53
C ALA A 122 -17.83 2.28 3.36
N LYS A 123 -18.32 1.57 4.39
CA LYS A 123 -19.50 0.68 4.32
C LYS A 123 -19.39 -0.34 3.17
N GLY A 124 -18.20 -0.90 2.94
CA GLY A 124 -17.91 -1.87 1.90
C GLY A 124 -17.83 -1.32 0.47
N ARG A 125 -17.82 0.02 0.29
CA ARG A 125 -17.58 0.62 -1.03
C ARG A 125 -16.11 0.51 -1.40
N ILE A 126 -15.78 -0.55 -2.13
CA ILE A 126 -14.42 -0.87 -2.57
C ILE A 126 -14.40 -1.05 -4.08
N ILE A 127 -13.45 -0.42 -4.74
CA ILE A 127 -13.08 -0.68 -6.13
C ILE A 127 -11.72 -1.36 -6.11
N VAL A 128 -11.61 -2.52 -6.77
CA VAL A 128 -10.33 -3.20 -6.95
C VAL A 128 -9.95 -3.09 -8.42
N ALA A 129 -8.83 -2.43 -8.69
CA ALA A 129 -8.28 -2.22 -10.02
C ALA A 129 -7.01 -3.05 -10.15
N LEU A 130 -6.95 -3.90 -11.19
CA LEU A 130 -5.76 -4.68 -11.47
C LEU A 130 -4.61 -3.76 -11.88
N GLU A 131 -3.43 -3.99 -11.30
CA GLU A 131 -2.16 -3.41 -11.70
C GLU A 131 -1.11 -4.53 -11.84
N GLY A 132 0.13 -4.19 -12.23
CA GLY A 132 1.25 -5.12 -12.39
C GLY A 132 1.80 -5.17 -13.80
#